data_AF-A0A554KWX0-F1
#
_entry.id   AF-A0A554KWX0-F1
#
_cell.length_a   1.000
_cell.length_b   1.000
_cell.length_c   1.000
_cell.angle_alpha   90.00
_cell.angle_beta   90.00
_cell.angle_gamma   90.00
#
_symmetry.space_group_name_H-M   'P 1'
#
loop_
_entity.id
_entity.type
_entity.pdbx_description
1 polymer ?
#
loop_
_entity_poly.entity_id
_entity_poly.type
_entity_poly.pdbx_seq_one_letter_code
_entity_poly.pdbx_strand_id
1 'polypeptide(L)'
;MEKFLADKAGWILKKIAYFKKIGRSGLVIAKRGGVVEYRKLKHEARILVKEKINQINQVYNFSFNRISIKNHKSRWGSCSKKGNLNFNYKIIHLPVELAEYIIAHELCHLKELNHSSKFWTLVSKTIPDYKTRRRKLKAVFV
;
A
#
# COMPACT_ATOMS: atom_id res chain seq x y z
N MET A 1 -3.47 -14.10 30.80
CA MET A 1 -3.24 -14.55 29.40
C MET A 1 -4.40 -14.18 28.46
N GLU A 2 -5.62 -13.96 28.99
CA GLU A 2 -6.84 -13.71 28.18
C GLU A 2 -7.01 -12.30 27.59
N LYS A 3 -6.42 -11.24 28.19
CA LYS A 3 -6.52 -9.86 27.66
C LYS A 3 -5.89 -9.66 26.28
N PHE A 4 -4.96 -10.51 25.86
CA PHE A 4 -4.25 -10.38 24.58
C PHE A 4 -5.02 -10.96 23.38
N LEU A 5 -5.97 -11.87 23.62
CA LEU A 5 -6.80 -12.49 22.58
C LEU A 5 -8.05 -11.65 22.26
N ALA A 6 -8.67 -11.06 23.29
CA ALA A 6 -9.86 -10.23 23.15
C ALA A 6 -9.62 -8.96 22.30
N ASP A 7 -8.45 -8.33 22.45
CA ASP A 7 -8.13 -7.07 21.77
C ASP A 7 -7.92 -7.27 20.25
N LYS A 8 -7.42 -8.44 19.84
CA LYS A 8 -7.31 -8.82 18.43
C LYS A 8 -8.68 -9.10 17.81
N ALA A 9 -9.58 -9.76 18.54
CA ALA A 9 -10.91 -10.09 18.06
C ALA A 9 -11.75 -8.83 17.80
N GLY A 10 -11.74 -7.87 18.75
CA GLY A 10 -12.47 -6.60 18.62
C GLY A 10 -12.01 -5.76 17.42
N TRP A 11 -10.71 -5.74 17.14
CA TRP A 11 -10.16 -5.03 15.99
C TRP A 11 -10.50 -5.72 14.64
N ILE A 12 -10.48 -7.05 14.59
CA ILE A 12 -10.87 -7.82 13.40
C ILE A 12 -12.33 -7.57 13.04
N LEU A 13 -13.23 -7.55 14.03
CA LEU A 13 -14.65 -7.31 13.82
C LEU A 13 -14.93 -5.88 13.32
N LYS A 14 -14.27 -4.87 13.89
CA LYS A 14 -14.36 -3.48 13.41
C LYS A 14 -13.90 -3.35 11.95
N LYS A 15 -12.85 -4.08 11.56
CA LYS A 15 -12.39 -4.17 10.19
C LYS A 15 -13.42 -4.83 9.28
N ILE A 16 -13.96 -5.98 9.68
CA ILE A 16 -14.96 -6.72 8.90
C ILE A 16 -16.15 -5.81 8.58
N ALA A 17 -16.64 -5.09 9.58
CA ALA A 17 -17.72 -4.12 9.42
C ALA A 17 -17.34 -2.95 8.50
N TYR A 18 -16.13 -2.38 8.66
CA TYR A 18 -15.65 -1.32 7.78
C TYR A 18 -15.55 -1.77 6.31
N PHE A 19 -15.00 -2.95 6.04
CA PHE A 19 -14.82 -3.49 4.69
C PHE A 19 -16.14 -3.95 4.05
N LYS A 20 -17.08 -4.50 4.83
CA LYS A 20 -18.47 -4.71 4.39
C LYS A 20 -19.15 -3.40 4.00
N LYS A 21 -18.96 -2.32 4.79
CA LYS A 21 -19.58 -1.01 4.54
C LYS A 21 -19.08 -0.33 3.25
N ILE A 22 -17.84 -0.58 2.82
CA ILE A 22 -17.26 0.00 1.60
C ILE A 22 -17.45 -0.88 0.35
N GLY A 23 -18.38 -1.86 0.38
CA GLY A 23 -18.78 -2.61 -0.81
C GLY A 23 -17.74 -3.59 -1.36
N ARG A 24 -16.73 -3.98 -0.56
CA ARG A 24 -15.74 -4.99 -0.96
C ARG A 24 -15.96 -6.30 -0.20
N SER A 25 -16.58 -7.26 -0.87
CA SER A 25 -16.91 -8.61 -0.39
C SER A 25 -15.70 -9.55 -0.18
N GLY A 26 -14.47 -9.02 -0.16
CA GLY A 26 -13.24 -9.80 -0.09
C GLY A 26 -12.44 -9.55 1.19
N LEU A 27 -12.93 -10.02 2.33
CA LEU A 27 -12.08 -10.22 3.51
C LEU A 27 -11.45 -11.60 3.43
N VAL A 28 -10.19 -11.68 3.01
CA VAL A 28 -9.29 -12.66 3.60
C VAL A 28 -8.28 -11.89 4.42
N ILE A 29 -8.44 -12.04 5.73
CA ILE A 29 -7.46 -11.72 6.74
C ILE A 29 -6.10 -12.17 6.20
N ALA A 30 -5.16 -11.24 6.02
CA ALA A 30 -3.78 -11.53 5.69
C ALA A 30 -3.14 -12.36 6.84
N LYS A 31 -3.51 -13.65 6.93
CA LYS A 31 -2.73 -14.68 7.62
C LYS A 31 -1.41 -14.73 6.86
N ARG A 32 -0.35 -14.17 7.46
CA ARG A 32 1.08 -14.37 7.08
C ARG A 32 1.26 -14.94 5.68
N GLY A 33 0.95 -14.14 4.65
CA GLY A 33 0.88 -14.67 3.30
C GLY A 33 2.17 -15.41 2.93
N GLY A 34 2.01 -16.69 2.60
CA GLY A 34 3.11 -17.65 2.51
C GLY A 34 3.91 -17.50 1.21
N VAL A 35 5.00 -18.26 1.09
CA VAL A 35 5.83 -18.29 -0.13
C VAL A 35 5.01 -18.69 -1.36
N VAL A 36 4.05 -19.62 -1.20
CA VAL A 36 3.18 -20.10 -2.27
C VAL A 36 2.27 -18.99 -2.80
N GLU A 37 1.56 -18.30 -1.90
CA GLU A 37 0.66 -17.20 -2.27
C GLU A 37 1.43 -16.06 -2.95
N TYR A 38 2.58 -15.68 -2.38
CA TYR A 38 3.47 -14.70 -3.00
C TYR A 38 3.87 -15.12 -4.42
N ARG A 39 4.27 -16.38 -4.66
CA ARG A 39 4.65 -16.85 -6.00
C ARG A 39 3.51 -16.72 -7.00
N LYS A 40 2.27 -16.99 -6.59
CA LYS A 40 1.08 -16.86 -7.44
C LYS A 40 0.76 -15.39 -7.78
N LEU A 41 0.69 -14.53 -6.75
CA LEU A 41 0.17 -13.17 -6.90
C LEU A 41 1.22 -12.12 -7.26
N LYS A 42 2.53 -12.44 -7.19
CA LYS A 42 3.61 -11.49 -7.49
C LYS A 42 3.51 -10.90 -8.89
N HIS A 43 3.03 -11.68 -9.86
CA HIS A 43 2.89 -11.21 -11.24
C HIS A 43 1.77 -10.18 -11.36
N GLU A 44 0.58 -10.49 -10.86
CA GLU A 44 -0.58 -9.59 -10.86
C GLU A 44 -0.30 -8.30 -10.07
N ALA A 45 0.32 -8.41 -8.88
CA ALA A 45 0.73 -7.24 -8.12
C ALA A 45 1.74 -6.35 -8.89
N ARG A 46 2.60 -6.95 -9.73
CA ARG A 46 3.51 -6.18 -10.60
C ARG A 46 2.74 -5.46 -11.70
N ILE A 47 1.74 -6.09 -12.31
CA ILE A 47 0.90 -5.47 -13.34
C ILE A 47 0.19 -4.26 -12.75
N LEU A 48 -0.53 -4.45 -11.63
CA LEU A 48 -1.24 -3.38 -10.92
C LEU A 48 -0.31 -2.21 -10.59
N VAL A 49 0.87 -2.48 -10.01
CA VAL A 49 1.83 -1.45 -9.63
C VAL A 49 2.35 -0.70 -10.86
N LYS A 50 2.72 -1.41 -11.93
CA LYS A 50 3.23 -0.79 -13.15
C LYS A 50 2.18 0.10 -13.82
N GLU A 51 0.96 -0.38 -13.93
CA GLU A 51 -0.15 0.38 -14.52
C GLU A 51 -0.38 1.67 -13.74
N LYS A 52 -0.48 1.59 -12.40
CA LYS A 52 -0.69 2.78 -11.57
C LYS A 52 0.51 3.72 -11.56
N ILE A 53 1.74 3.21 -11.59
CA ILE A 53 2.93 4.07 -11.78
C ILE A 53 2.84 4.79 -13.12
N ASN A 54 2.51 4.11 -14.21
CA ASN A 54 2.42 4.74 -15.52
C ASN A 54 1.37 5.84 -15.57
N GLN A 55 0.21 5.65 -14.91
CA GLN A 55 -0.85 6.65 -14.80
C GLN A 55 -0.42 7.85 -13.92
N ILE A 56 0.04 7.57 -12.71
CA ILE A 56 0.34 8.60 -11.70
C ILE A 56 1.59 9.41 -12.09
N ASN A 57 2.61 8.75 -12.66
CA ASN A 57 3.87 9.40 -13.00
C ASN A 57 3.75 10.36 -14.18
N GLN A 58 2.64 10.38 -14.93
CA GLN A 58 2.38 11.43 -15.93
C GLN A 58 2.37 12.83 -15.31
N VAL A 59 1.97 12.95 -14.04
CA VAL A 59 1.91 14.24 -13.32
C VAL A 59 3.29 14.69 -12.84
N TYR A 60 4.19 13.75 -12.54
CA TYR A 60 5.47 14.04 -11.91
C TYR A 60 6.65 14.01 -12.90
N ASN A 61 6.57 13.14 -13.89
CA ASN A 61 7.62 12.81 -14.84
C ASN A 61 8.95 12.42 -14.14
N PHE A 62 8.88 11.63 -13.05
CA PHE A 62 10.07 11.19 -12.34
C PHE A 62 10.73 9.98 -13.02
N SER A 63 12.06 9.97 -13.04
CA SER A 63 12.84 8.79 -13.38
C SER A 63 13.01 7.88 -12.16
N PHE A 64 12.93 6.57 -12.37
CA PHE A 64 13.21 5.54 -11.37
C PHE A 64 14.02 4.40 -11.99
N ASN A 65 14.73 3.64 -11.15
CA ASN A 65 15.61 2.58 -11.63
C ASN A 65 14.83 1.28 -11.89
N ARG A 66 14.14 0.75 -10.88
CA ARG A 66 13.37 -0.49 -11.02
C ARG A 66 12.20 -0.58 -10.07
N ILE A 67 11.23 -1.41 -10.47
CA ILE A 67 10.07 -1.79 -9.65
C ILE A 67 10.24 -3.26 -9.22
N SER A 68 10.13 -3.51 -7.92
CA SER A 68 10.21 -4.85 -7.35
C SER A 68 9.00 -5.16 -6.48
N ILE A 69 8.45 -6.36 -6.65
CA ILE A 69 7.42 -6.92 -5.78
C ILE A 69 8.05 -7.87 -4.78
N LYS A 70 7.74 -7.68 -3.49
CA LYS A 70 8.35 -8.36 -2.33
C LYS A 70 7.29 -8.92 -1.39
N ASN A 71 7.66 -9.87 -0.54
CA ASN A 71 6.85 -10.36 0.57
C ASN A 71 7.41 -9.81 1.89
N HIS A 72 7.14 -8.53 2.18
CA HIS A 72 7.57 -7.92 3.44
C HIS A 72 6.55 -8.19 4.56
N LYS A 73 7.05 -8.27 5.80
CA LYS A 73 6.21 -8.50 6.99
C LYS A 73 5.58 -7.23 7.57
N SER A 74 6.19 -6.06 7.36
CA SER A 74 5.84 -4.86 8.13
C SER A 74 5.71 -3.57 7.30
N ARG A 75 5.83 -3.64 5.98
CA ARG A 75 5.72 -2.46 5.10
C ARG A 75 4.99 -2.76 3.80
N TRP A 76 4.23 -1.77 3.33
CA TRP A 76 3.53 -1.80 2.05
C TRP A 76 4.43 -1.46 0.87
N GLY A 77 5.42 -0.60 1.09
CA GLY A 77 6.39 -0.20 0.09
C GLY A 77 7.67 0.38 0.69
N SER A 78 8.60 0.73 -0.19
CA SER A 78 9.77 1.56 0.12
C SER A 78 10.45 2.03 -1.17
N CYS A 79 10.95 3.27 -1.17
CA CYS A 79 11.88 3.79 -2.17
C CYS A 79 13.31 3.88 -1.61
N SER A 80 14.31 3.44 -2.36
CA SER A 80 15.72 3.66 -1.99
C SER A 80 16.28 4.96 -2.57
N LYS A 81 17.39 5.46 -2.01
CA LYS A 81 18.14 6.61 -2.57
C LYS A 81 18.58 6.42 -4.03
N LYS A 82 18.69 5.17 -4.50
CA LYS A 82 19.05 4.83 -5.89
C LYS A 82 17.82 4.77 -6.82
N GLY A 83 16.65 5.23 -6.36
CA GLY A 83 15.41 5.19 -7.14
C GLY A 83 14.83 3.78 -7.33
N ASN A 84 15.09 2.84 -6.42
CA ASN A 84 14.47 1.52 -6.48
C ASN A 84 13.13 1.54 -5.72
N LEU A 85 12.03 1.34 -6.44
CA LEU A 85 10.70 1.24 -5.87
C LEU A 85 10.39 -0.22 -5.52
N ASN A 86 10.03 -0.47 -4.27
CA ASN A 86 9.65 -1.79 -3.79
C ASN A 86 8.23 -1.74 -3.25
N PHE A 87 7.43 -2.74 -3.59
CA PHE A 87 6.05 -2.87 -3.14
C PHE A 87 5.79 -4.27 -2.59
N ASN A 88 4.91 -4.37 -1.61
CA ASN A 88 4.45 -5.63 -1.09
C ASN A 88 3.40 -6.23 -2.03
N TYR A 89 3.50 -7.52 -2.38
CA TYR A 89 2.52 -8.16 -3.27
C TYR A 89 1.10 -8.10 -2.70
N LYS A 90 0.95 -8.06 -1.38
CA LYS A 90 -0.33 -7.95 -0.68
C LYS A 90 -1.12 -6.69 -1.05
N ILE A 91 -0.48 -5.71 -1.73
CA ILE A 91 -1.15 -4.53 -2.27
C ILE A 91 -2.35 -4.91 -3.17
N ILE A 92 -2.34 -6.10 -3.78
CA ILE A 92 -3.45 -6.63 -4.58
C ILE A 92 -4.73 -6.84 -3.78
N HIS A 93 -4.63 -7.07 -2.47
CA HIS A 93 -5.78 -7.25 -1.59
C HIS A 93 -6.32 -5.93 -1.04
N LEU A 94 -5.64 -4.83 -1.31
CA LEU A 94 -6.10 -3.53 -0.85
C LEU A 94 -7.21 -3.00 -1.74
N PRO A 95 -8.11 -2.20 -1.15
CA PRO A 95 -8.87 -1.23 -1.92
C PRO A 95 -7.99 -0.47 -2.91
N VAL A 96 -8.43 -0.35 -4.17
CA VAL A 96 -7.65 0.28 -5.26
C VAL A 96 -7.16 1.67 -4.87
N GLU A 97 -7.99 2.44 -4.18
CA GLU A 97 -7.65 3.79 -3.73
C GLU A 97 -6.50 3.80 -2.71
N LEU A 98 -6.39 2.76 -1.87
CA LEU A 98 -5.29 2.61 -0.91
C LEU A 98 -4.02 2.11 -1.59
N ALA A 99 -4.14 1.22 -2.57
CA ALA A 99 -3.03 0.81 -3.41
C ALA A 99 -2.43 2.01 -4.17
N GLU A 100 -3.26 2.84 -4.79
CA GLU A 100 -2.84 4.08 -5.45
C GLU A 100 -2.14 5.04 -4.50
N TYR A 101 -2.65 5.20 -3.27
CA TYR A 101 -2.00 6.03 -2.27
C TYR A 101 -0.59 5.52 -1.92
N ILE A 102 -0.42 4.21 -1.70
CA ILE A 102 0.91 3.62 -1.43
C ILE A 102 1.84 3.85 -2.62
N ILE A 103 1.35 3.63 -3.84
CA ILE A 103 2.15 3.75 -5.06
C ILE A 103 2.60 5.21 -5.26
N ALA A 104 1.69 6.18 -5.13
CA ALA A 104 2.03 7.59 -5.18
C ALA A 104 3.02 7.98 -4.06
N HIS A 105 2.83 7.47 -2.84
CA HIS A 105 3.71 7.73 -1.71
C HIS A 105 5.16 7.31 -2.00
N GLU A 106 5.37 6.09 -2.47
CA GLU A 106 6.71 5.60 -2.81
C GLU A 106 7.29 6.33 -4.03
N LEU A 107 6.46 6.72 -5.00
CA LEU A 107 6.90 7.47 -6.16
C LEU A 107 7.37 8.89 -5.77
N CYS A 108 6.67 9.57 -4.86
CA CYS A 108 7.08 10.88 -4.35
C CYS A 108 8.43 10.83 -3.61
N HIS A 109 8.81 9.68 -3.04
CA HIS A 109 10.12 9.50 -2.44
C HIS A 109 11.29 9.57 -3.44
N LEU A 110 11.04 9.49 -4.76
CA LEU A 110 12.08 9.75 -5.78
C LEU A 110 12.58 11.20 -5.74
N LYS A 111 11.73 12.14 -5.30
CA LYS A 111 12.07 13.57 -5.19
C LYS A 111 12.34 14.00 -3.76
N GLU A 112 11.54 13.52 -2.80
CA GLU A 112 11.64 13.91 -1.39
C GLU A 112 11.71 12.66 -0.49
N LEU A 113 12.91 12.33 0.00
CA LEU A 113 13.16 11.10 0.76
C LEU A 113 12.61 11.12 2.20
N ASN A 114 12.23 12.28 2.71
CA ASN A 114 11.64 12.46 4.03
C ASN A 114 10.17 12.87 3.92
N HIS A 115 9.41 12.75 5.01
CA HIS A 115 7.98 13.13 5.05
C HIS A 115 7.78 14.61 5.40
N SER A 116 8.59 15.51 4.83
CA SER A 116 8.46 16.96 5.01
C SER A 116 7.19 17.54 4.39
N SER A 117 6.93 18.84 4.60
CA SER A 117 5.84 19.55 3.93
C SER A 117 5.92 19.43 2.40
N LYS A 118 7.13 19.52 1.81
CA LYS A 118 7.36 19.35 0.38
C LYS A 118 6.92 17.96 -0.12
N PHE A 119 7.21 16.91 0.63
CA PHE A 119 6.76 15.56 0.31
C PHE A 119 5.23 15.46 0.27
N TRP A 120 4.54 15.99 1.29
CA TRP A 120 3.08 15.94 1.33
C TRP A 120 2.42 16.81 0.27
N THR A 121 3.05 17.93 -0.10
CA THR A 121 2.64 18.73 -1.26
C THR A 121 2.74 17.90 -2.54
N LEU A 122 3.82 17.16 -2.75
CA LEU A 122 3.94 16.26 -3.91
C LEU A 122 2.83 15.22 -3.92
N VAL A 123 2.63 14.47 -2.83
CA VAL A 123 1.59 13.45 -2.72
C VAL A 123 0.20 14.02 -3.05
N SER A 124 -0.10 15.23 -2.58
CA SER A 124 -1.40 15.86 -2.78
C SER A 124 -1.73 16.18 -4.24
N LYS A 125 -0.72 16.26 -5.14
CA LYS A 125 -0.94 16.55 -6.56
C LYS A 125 -1.71 15.45 -7.27
N THR A 126 -1.47 14.18 -6.91
CA THR A 126 -2.21 13.04 -7.50
C THR A 126 -3.21 12.43 -6.54
N ILE A 127 -3.02 12.61 -5.23
CA ILE A 127 -3.89 12.06 -4.18
C ILE A 127 -4.34 13.20 -3.26
N PRO A 128 -5.29 14.06 -3.66
CA PRO A 128 -5.71 15.20 -2.85
C PRO A 128 -6.33 14.79 -1.50
N ASP A 129 -6.95 13.60 -1.44
CA ASP A 129 -7.54 13.02 -0.23
C ASP A 129 -6.57 12.14 0.59
N TYR A 130 -5.24 12.30 0.41
CA TYR A 130 -4.22 11.43 1.01
C TYR A 130 -4.34 11.30 2.53
N LYS A 131 -4.78 12.34 3.24
CA LYS A 131 -4.96 12.30 4.70
C LYS A 131 -5.99 11.23 5.10
N THR A 132 -7.09 11.15 4.35
CA THR A 132 -8.14 10.14 4.55
C THR A 132 -7.62 8.75 4.22
N ARG A 133 -6.96 8.57 3.07
CA ARG A 133 -6.38 7.29 2.66
C ARG A 133 -5.31 6.80 3.64
N ARG A 134 -4.43 7.68 4.11
CA ARG A 134 -3.43 7.39 5.14
C ARG A 134 -4.06 6.93 6.45
N ARG A 135 -5.13 7.59 6.91
CA ARG A 135 -5.87 7.18 8.12
C ARG A 135 -6.49 5.80 7.95
N LYS A 136 -7.13 5.53 6.79
CA LYS A 136 -7.67 4.20 6.45
C LYS A 136 -6.57 3.15 6.43
N LEU A 137 -5.41 3.46 5.83
CA LEU A 137 -4.29 2.52 5.73
C LEU A 137 -3.67 2.18 7.09
N LYS A 138 -3.62 3.11 8.05
CA LYS A 138 -3.18 2.82 9.42
C LYS A 138 -4.07 1.79 10.13
N ALA A 139 -5.34 1.70 9.75
CA ALA A 139 -6.21 0.65 10.24
C ALA A 139 -5.92 -0.70 9.57
N VAL A 140 -5.07 -0.78 8.55
CA VAL A 140 -4.70 -2.01 7.85
C VAL A 140 -3.33 -2.51 8.32
N PHE A 141 -3.21 -3.82 8.58
CA PHE A 141 -1.92 -4.44 8.90
C PHE A 141 -1.30 -5.02 7.62
N VAL A 142 0.02 -5.02 7.54
CA VAL A 142 0.82 -5.70 6.50
C VAL A 142 1.08 -7.14 6.90
#